data_AF-A0A8S9WPA1-F1
#
_entry.id   AF-A0A8S9WPA1-F1
#
_cell.length_a   1.000
_cell.length_b   1.000
_cell.length_c   1.000
_cell.angle_alpha   90.00
_cell.angle_beta   90.00
_cell.angle_gamma   90.00
#
_symmetry.space_group_name_H-M   'P 1'
#
loop_
_entity.id
_entity.type
_entity.pdbx_description
1 polymer ?
#
loop_
_entity_poly.entity_id
_entity_poly.type
_entity_poly.pdbx_seq_one_letter_code
_entity_poly.pdbx_strand_id
1 'polypeptide(L)'
;MLDKFVDRTARKPSGWFGKRMYSNPRGHYKSFRWTLDKLQLKPDDILLEIGCSGGVLLNMALETVKHAKAIDHSSDMVRLAREKNQEAISEGRVEIVQGNAESLPWDDNSFTCATANQMFFFIDKPLVVLKDFYRVLKPGGRLVITSTEDSILPKLLFVLWYHSMHLYKNQEMEYMLKQVGFQTVEVTNLERFIQLSYAEK
;
A
#
# COMPACT_ATOMS: atom_id res chain seq x y z
N MET A 1 26.40 -0.95 0.63
CA MET A 1 26.29 0.53 0.51
C MET A 1 24.99 0.89 -0.20
N LEU A 2 24.65 0.18 -1.27
CA LEU A 2 23.43 0.37 -2.05
C LEU A 2 22.14 0.02 -1.28
N ASP A 3 22.09 -1.11 -0.54
CA ASP A 3 20.90 -1.44 0.29
C ASP A 3 20.59 -0.37 1.34
N LYS A 4 21.62 0.15 2.02
CA LYS A 4 21.47 1.27 2.97
C LYS A 4 20.94 2.55 2.30
N PHE A 5 21.26 2.77 1.02
CA PHE A 5 20.74 3.89 0.24
C PHE A 5 19.27 3.66 -0.11
N VAL A 6 18.91 2.49 -0.62
CA VAL A 6 17.54 2.11 -0.96
C VAL A 6 16.63 2.15 0.27
N ASP A 7 17.11 1.65 1.41
CA ASP A 7 16.41 1.73 2.68
C ASP A 7 16.07 3.16 3.01
N ARG A 8 17.06 4.05 3.05
CA ARG A 8 16.85 5.44 3.48
C ARG A 8 16.04 6.28 2.50
N THR A 9 15.96 5.87 1.23
CA THR A 9 15.32 6.67 0.17
C THR A 9 13.97 6.13 -0.29
N ALA A 10 13.72 4.82 -0.15
CA ALA A 10 12.53 4.17 -0.69
C ALA A 10 11.93 3.09 0.24
N ARG A 11 12.70 2.08 0.66
CA ARG A 11 12.16 0.92 1.39
C ARG A 11 11.75 1.26 2.82
N LYS A 12 12.61 1.97 3.55
CA LYS A 12 12.37 2.47 4.92
C LYS A 12 12.78 3.95 5.05
N PRO A 13 12.07 4.86 4.36
CA PRO A 13 12.49 6.25 4.26
C PRO A 13 12.64 6.89 5.64
N SER A 14 13.74 7.60 5.86
CA SER A 14 14.08 8.17 7.17
C SER A 14 14.90 9.46 7.05
N GLY A 15 14.90 10.24 8.13
CA GLY A 15 15.57 11.53 8.21
C GLY A 15 14.90 12.63 7.37
N TRP A 16 15.56 13.78 7.28
CA TRP A 16 15.01 14.97 6.63
C TRP A 16 14.66 14.75 5.15
N PHE A 17 15.49 14.02 4.41
CA PHE A 17 15.23 13.75 2.99
C PHE A 17 13.98 12.90 2.77
N GLY A 18 13.85 11.79 3.51
CA GLY A 18 12.65 10.95 3.46
C GLY A 18 11.39 11.73 3.82
N LYS A 19 11.43 12.52 4.91
CA LYS A 19 10.31 13.39 5.28
C LYS A 19 9.90 14.36 4.16
N ARG A 20 10.87 15.00 3.50
CA ARG A 20 10.60 15.96 2.42
C ARG A 20 9.98 15.30 1.19
N MET A 21 10.45 14.11 0.83
CA MET A 21 9.92 13.37 -0.33
C MET A 21 8.50 12.85 -0.09
N TYR A 22 8.25 12.32 1.10
CA TYR A 22 7.02 11.59 1.40
C TYR A 22 5.94 12.42 2.10
N SER A 23 6.21 13.68 2.47
CA SER A 23 5.18 14.61 2.94
C SER A 23 4.25 15.08 1.82
N ASN A 24 4.73 15.08 0.58
CA ASN A 24 3.96 15.43 -0.61
C ASN A 24 4.48 14.69 -1.85
N PRO A 25 4.25 13.37 -1.95
CA PRO A 25 4.82 12.54 -3.01
C PRO A 25 4.02 12.67 -4.31
N ARG A 26 4.10 13.85 -4.97
CA ARG A 26 3.32 14.18 -6.17
C ARG A 26 3.45 13.16 -7.31
N GLY A 27 4.60 12.49 -7.41
CA GLY A 27 4.83 11.41 -8.38
C GLY A 27 3.86 10.22 -8.22
N HIS A 28 3.36 9.98 -6.99
CA HIS A 28 2.44 8.89 -6.68
C HIS A 28 0.96 9.31 -6.76
N TYR A 29 0.64 10.58 -6.98
CA TYR A 29 -0.76 11.04 -6.94
C TYR A 29 -1.63 10.37 -8.02
N LYS A 30 -1.03 10.03 -9.17
CA LYS A 30 -1.74 9.30 -10.22
C LYS A 30 -2.07 7.86 -9.78
N SER A 31 -1.14 7.18 -9.13
CA SER A 31 -1.37 5.82 -8.62
C SER A 31 -2.35 5.82 -7.45
N PHE A 32 -2.31 6.85 -6.59
CA PHE A 32 -3.29 7.05 -5.52
C PHE A 32 -4.70 7.17 -6.08
N ARG A 33 -4.92 8.03 -7.09
CA ARG A 33 -6.23 8.18 -7.72
C ARG A 33 -6.72 6.87 -8.33
N TRP A 34 -5.89 6.19 -9.13
CA TRP A 34 -6.27 4.89 -9.70
C TRP A 34 -6.59 3.84 -8.64
N THR A 35 -5.87 3.85 -7.51
CA THR A 35 -6.14 2.97 -6.38
C THR A 35 -7.53 3.25 -5.80
N LEU A 36 -7.84 4.50 -5.49
CA LEU A 36 -9.13 4.91 -4.91
C LEU A 36 -10.29 4.73 -5.91
N ASP A 37 -10.06 5.04 -7.18
CA ASP A 37 -11.01 4.85 -8.28
C ASP A 37 -11.34 3.37 -8.45
N LYS A 38 -10.36 2.47 -8.40
CA LYS A 38 -10.64 1.02 -8.47
C LYS A 38 -11.32 0.50 -7.21
N LEU A 39 -10.96 1.03 -6.04
CA LEU A 39 -11.59 0.65 -4.78
C LEU A 39 -13.07 1.02 -4.72
N GLN A 40 -13.51 2.07 -5.42
CA GLN A 40 -14.89 2.55 -5.40
C GLN A 40 -15.37 2.72 -3.95
N LEU A 41 -14.65 3.56 -3.19
CA LEU A 41 -14.89 3.77 -1.76
C LEU A 41 -16.32 4.27 -1.49
N LYS A 42 -16.89 3.80 -0.39
CA LYS A 42 -18.20 4.16 0.12
C LYS A 42 -18.07 4.76 1.53
N PRO A 43 -19.01 5.61 1.97
CA PRO A 43 -18.93 6.22 3.30
C PRO A 43 -18.91 5.23 4.48
N ASP A 44 -19.47 4.04 4.29
CA ASP A 44 -19.51 2.94 5.27
C ASP A 44 -18.31 2.00 5.19
N ASP A 45 -17.38 2.23 4.25
CA ASP A 45 -16.15 1.44 4.20
C ASP A 45 -15.25 1.71 5.42
N ILE A 46 -14.56 0.65 5.85
CA ILE A 46 -13.46 0.69 6.81
C ILE A 46 -12.21 0.29 6.05
N LEU A 47 -11.38 1.29 5.72
CA LEU A 47 -10.18 1.12 4.90
C LEU A 47 -8.98 0.65 5.73
N LEU A 48 -8.19 -0.29 5.20
CA LEU A 48 -6.82 -0.57 5.63
C LEU A 48 -5.81 -0.11 4.58
N GLU A 49 -4.80 0.67 4.96
CA GLU A 49 -3.62 0.95 4.12
C GLU A 49 -2.34 0.31 4.72
N ILE A 50 -1.68 -0.56 3.96
CA ILE A 50 -0.36 -1.10 4.30
C ILE A 50 0.72 -0.31 3.56
N GLY A 51 1.73 0.17 4.30
CA GLY A 51 2.82 1.00 3.79
C GLY A 51 2.36 2.44 3.54
N CYS A 52 1.72 3.06 4.54
CA CYS A 52 1.07 4.36 4.37
C CYS A 52 2.03 5.53 4.15
N SER A 53 3.33 5.35 4.35
CA SER A 53 4.34 6.40 4.15
C SER A 53 3.96 7.68 4.91
N GLY A 54 3.98 8.86 4.28
CA GLY A 54 3.52 10.13 4.86
C GLY A 54 2.00 10.30 4.98
N GLY A 55 1.20 9.27 4.71
CA GLY A 55 -0.24 9.25 4.96
C GLY A 55 -1.08 10.07 3.97
N VAL A 56 -0.59 10.32 2.76
CA VAL A 56 -1.29 11.13 1.75
C VAL A 56 -2.43 10.37 1.09
N LEU A 57 -2.23 9.09 0.74
CA LEU A 57 -3.31 8.25 0.21
C LEU A 57 -4.43 8.07 1.25
N LEU A 58 -4.06 7.75 2.50
CA LEU A 58 -4.98 7.74 3.64
C LEU A 58 -5.81 9.03 3.74
N ASN A 59 -5.14 10.18 3.66
CA ASN A 59 -5.79 11.49 3.75
C ASN A 59 -6.80 11.71 2.61
N MET A 60 -6.46 11.33 1.39
CA MET A 60 -7.37 11.39 0.24
C MET A 60 -8.57 10.44 0.40
N ALA A 61 -8.37 9.24 0.95
CA ALA A 61 -9.46 8.29 1.17
C ALA A 61 -10.48 8.80 2.20
N LEU A 62 -10.03 9.55 3.20
CA LEU A 62 -10.86 10.14 4.27
C LEU A 62 -11.80 11.26 3.79
N GLU A 63 -11.67 11.70 2.54
CA GLU A 63 -12.69 12.54 1.88
C GLU A 63 -14.00 11.76 1.65
N THR A 64 -13.92 10.43 1.61
CA THR A 64 -15.07 9.54 1.39
C THR A 64 -15.38 8.66 2.59
N VAL A 65 -14.39 7.96 3.15
CA VAL A 65 -14.61 6.98 4.23
C VAL A 65 -14.62 7.64 5.61
N LYS A 66 -15.45 7.12 6.50
CA LYS A 66 -15.49 7.60 7.90
C LYS A 66 -14.38 7.02 8.76
N HIS A 67 -13.92 5.80 8.45
CA HIS A 67 -12.91 5.10 9.24
C HIS A 67 -11.81 4.52 8.37
N ALA A 68 -10.56 4.71 8.80
CA ALA A 68 -9.41 4.09 8.16
C ALA A 68 -8.35 3.70 9.19
N LYS A 69 -7.59 2.65 8.88
CA LYS A 69 -6.42 2.24 9.64
C LYS A 69 -5.22 2.10 8.70
N ALA A 70 -4.04 2.37 9.23
CA ALA A 70 -2.81 2.34 8.46
C ALA A 70 -1.64 1.76 9.25
N ILE A 71 -0.73 1.09 8.55
CA ILE A 71 0.49 0.52 9.12
C ILE A 71 1.69 0.87 8.25
N ASP A 72 2.81 1.23 8.89
CA ASP A 72 4.10 1.39 8.23
C ASP A 72 5.23 0.94 9.17
N HIS A 73 6.29 0.34 8.63
CA HIS A 73 7.41 -0.16 9.44
C HIS A 73 8.44 0.95 9.76
N SER A 74 8.39 2.08 9.08
CA SER A 74 9.23 3.25 9.34
C SER A 74 8.57 4.16 10.38
N SER A 75 9.20 4.29 11.55
CA SER A 75 8.76 5.22 12.61
C SER A 75 8.70 6.67 12.13
N ASP A 76 9.58 7.06 11.20
CA ASP A 76 9.59 8.41 10.63
C ASP A 76 8.38 8.66 9.73
N MET A 77 7.97 7.65 8.96
CA MET A 77 6.76 7.71 8.13
C MET A 77 5.50 7.70 8.98
N VAL A 78 5.42 6.83 9.98
CA VAL A 78 4.31 6.81 10.94
C VAL A 78 4.11 8.16 11.62
N ARG A 79 5.21 8.79 12.08
CA ARG A 79 5.12 10.14 12.66
C ARG A 79 4.58 11.16 11.65
N LEU A 80 5.10 11.14 10.43
CA LEU A 80 4.66 12.06 9.37
C LEU A 80 3.19 11.85 8.98
N ALA A 81 2.74 10.60 8.87
CA ALA A 81 1.35 10.26 8.57
C ALA A 81 0.41 10.70 9.70
N ARG A 82 0.84 10.58 10.96
CA ARG A 82 0.09 11.07 12.13
C ARG A 82 -0.01 12.59 12.13
N GLU A 83 1.08 13.31 11.84
CA GLU A 83 1.07 14.76 11.69
C GLU A 83 0.10 15.20 10.56
N LYS A 84 0.13 14.51 9.42
CA LYS A 84 -0.75 14.77 8.27
C LYS A 84 -2.23 14.56 8.57
N ASN A 85 -2.56 13.57 9.41
CA ASN A 85 -3.93 13.12 9.69
C ASN A 85 -4.36 13.41 11.14
N GLN A 86 -3.71 14.38 11.81
CA GLN A 86 -3.89 14.63 13.25
C GLN A 86 -5.34 14.90 13.66
N GLU A 87 -6.09 15.62 12.83
CA GLU A 87 -7.50 15.96 13.10
C GLU A 87 -8.37 14.71 13.06
N ALA A 88 -8.28 13.93 11.99
CA ALA A 88 -9.00 12.66 11.85
C ALA A 88 -8.63 11.64 12.95
N ILE A 89 -7.39 11.66 13.44
CA ILE A 89 -6.97 10.87 14.61
C ILE A 89 -7.66 11.37 15.88
N SER A 90 -7.67 12.68 16.12
CA SER A 90 -8.32 13.27 17.30
C SER A 90 -9.83 13.03 17.34
N GLU A 91 -10.46 12.89 16.17
CA GLU A 91 -11.87 12.54 16.00
C GLU A 91 -12.15 11.02 16.11
N GLY A 92 -11.12 10.19 16.28
CA GLY A 92 -11.25 8.73 16.32
C GLY A 92 -11.58 8.09 14.97
N ARG A 93 -11.43 8.82 13.86
CA ARG A 93 -11.65 8.29 12.50
C ARG A 93 -10.47 7.48 11.98
N VAL A 94 -9.27 7.76 12.48
CA VAL A 94 -8.03 7.17 11.94
C VAL A 94 -7.17 6.56 13.03
N GLU A 95 -6.67 5.35 12.77
CA GLU A 95 -5.63 4.69 13.55
C GLU A 95 -4.39 4.48 12.68
N ILE A 96 -3.21 4.96 13.11
CA ILE A 96 -1.94 4.74 12.39
C ILE A 96 -0.96 4.08 13.35
N VAL A 97 -0.50 2.88 13.01
CA VAL A 97 0.40 2.07 13.84
C VAL A 97 1.74 1.84 13.17
N GLN A 98 2.79 1.74 13.99
CA GLN A 98 4.07 1.24 13.52
C GLN A 98 4.08 -0.28 13.63
N GLY A 99 4.39 -0.98 12.53
CA GLY A 99 4.45 -2.44 12.55
C GLY A 99 4.89 -3.04 11.23
N ASN A 100 4.95 -4.36 11.19
CA ASN A 100 5.34 -5.12 10.00
C ASN A 100 4.10 -5.57 9.23
N ALA A 101 4.12 -5.41 7.90
CA ALA A 101 3.07 -5.92 7.00
C ALA A 101 2.89 -7.44 7.08
N GLU A 102 3.93 -8.19 7.47
CA GLU A 102 3.89 -9.65 7.65
C GLU A 102 3.17 -10.09 8.95
N SER A 103 2.69 -9.16 9.77
CA SER A 103 1.98 -9.46 11.02
C SER A 103 1.05 -8.31 11.40
N LEU A 104 -0.15 -8.31 10.83
CA LEU A 104 -1.14 -7.25 11.08
C LEU A 104 -1.76 -7.36 12.48
N PRO A 105 -1.83 -6.25 13.26
CA PRO A 105 -2.31 -6.25 14.64
C PRO A 105 -3.85 -6.18 14.76
N TRP A 106 -4.58 -6.55 13.70
CA TRP A 106 -6.04 -6.47 13.66
C TRP A 106 -6.66 -7.84 13.47
N ASP A 107 -7.87 -7.98 14.01
CA ASP A 107 -8.64 -9.21 13.98
C ASP A 107 -9.17 -9.52 12.57
N ASP A 108 -9.58 -10.76 12.39
CA ASP A 108 -10.19 -11.26 11.17
C ASP A 108 -11.46 -10.45 10.84
N ASN A 109 -11.72 -10.22 9.55
CA ASN A 109 -12.93 -9.55 9.08
C ASN A 109 -13.16 -8.14 9.68
N SER A 110 -12.08 -7.40 9.94
CA SER A 110 -12.12 -6.03 10.46
C SER A 110 -12.42 -4.97 9.39
N PHE A 111 -12.02 -5.21 8.13
CA PHE A 111 -12.03 -4.19 7.06
C PHE A 111 -12.96 -4.55 5.91
N THR A 112 -13.58 -3.55 5.29
CA THR A 112 -14.37 -3.75 4.07
C THR A 112 -13.53 -3.55 2.81
N CYS A 113 -12.43 -2.80 2.91
CA CYS A 113 -11.49 -2.62 1.83
C CYS A 113 -10.06 -2.41 2.33
N ALA A 114 -9.09 -2.76 1.49
CA ALA A 114 -7.68 -2.65 1.82
C ALA A 114 -6.84 -2.26 0.61
N THR A 115 -5.69 -1.64 0.86
CA THR A 115 -4.73 -1.28 -0.18
C THR A 115 -3.27 -1.32 0.25
N ALA A 116 -2.40 -1.55 -0.73
CA ALA A 116 -0.97 -1.29 -0.66
C ALA A 116 -0.53 -0.62 -1.97
N ASN A 117 -0.01 0.61 -1.88
CA ASN A 117 0.39 1.39 -3.05
C ASN A 117 1.90 1.59 -3.08
N GLN A 118 2.55 1.13 -4.15
CA GLN A 118 3.98 1.32 -4.45
C GLN A 118 4.91 0.85 -3.32
N MET A 119 4.55 -0.26 -2.68
CA MET A 119 5.33 -0.85 -1.57
C MET A 119 5.44 -2.38 -1.63
N PHE A 120 4.53 -3.07 -2.32
CA PHE A 120 4.43 -4.54 -2.27
C PHE A 120 5.68 -5.24 -2.81
N PHE A 121 6.40 -4.62 -3.74
CA PHE A 121 7.69 -5.11 -4.26
C PHE A 121 8.84 -5.10 -3.24
N PHE A 122 8.65 -4.48 -2.06
CA PHE A 122 9.62 -4.53 -0.95
C PHE A 122 9.29 -5.59 0.10
N ILE A 123 8.23 -6.36 -0.08
CA ILE A 123 7.82 -7.41 0.86
C ILE A 123 8.66 -8.68 0.65
N ASP A 124 9.29 -9.16 1.71
CA ASP A 124 10.10 -10.38 1.69
C ASP A 124 9.21 -11.64 1.56
N LYS A 125 8.06 -11.67 2.24
CA LYS A 125 7.09 -12.79 2.19
C LYS A 125 5.73 -12.36 1.62
N PRO A 126 5.58 -12.22 0.29
CA PRO A 126 4.36 -11.70 -0.33
C PRO A 126 3.12 -12.54 0.01
N LEU A 127 3.23 -13.87 0.01
CA LEU A 127 2.12 -14.75 0.35
C LEU A 127 1.67 -14.64 1.81
N VAL A 128 2.56 -14.27 2.74
CA VAL A 128 2.17 -14.03 4.14
C VAL A 128 1.33 -12.76 4.23
N VAL A 129 1.78 -11.67 3.59
CA VAL A 129 1.06 -10.40 3.56
C VAL A 129 -0.29 -10.54 2.85
N LEU A 130 -0.36 -11.26 1.74
CA LEU A 130 -1.63 -11.50 1.04
C LEU A 130 -2.60 -12.35 1.88
N LYS A 131 -2.12 -13.36 2.60
CA LYS A 131 -2.94 -14.12 3.56
C LYS A 131 -3.47 -13.24 4.68
N ASP A 132 -2.65 -12.31 5.17
CA ASP A 132 -3.07 -11.37 6.22
C ASP A 132 -4.08 -10.36 5.70
N PHE A 133 -3.93 -9.84 4.48
CA PHE A 133 -4.98 -9.06 3.81
C PHE A 133 -6.29 -9.83 3.72
N TYR A 134 -6.25 -11.08 3.24
CA TYR A 134 -7.43 -11.93 3.13
C TYR A 134 -8.07 -12.17 4.51
N ARG A 135 -7.26 -12.44 5.53
CA ARG A 135 -7.73 -12.67 6.90
C ARG A 135 -8.49 -11.45 7.45
N VAL A 136 -7.91 -10.25 7.36
CA VAL A 136 -8.49 -9.03 7.95
C VAL A 136 -9.65 -8.44 7.14
N LEU A 137 -9.77 -8.76 5.86
CA LEU A 137 -10.92 -8.36 5.05
C LEU A 137 -12.18 -9.15 5.43
N LYS A 138 -13.33 -8.49 5.44
CA LYS A 138 -14.66 -9.13 5.55
C LYS A 138 -14.97 -9.93 4.28
N PRO A 139 -15.88 -10.93 4.32
CA PRO A 139 -16.45 -11.50 3.09
C PRO A 139 -17.03 -10.40 2.19
N GLY A 140 -16.74 -10.44 0.89
CA GLY A 140 -17.05 -9.36 -0.06
C GLY A 140 -16.13 -8.14 0.04
N GLY A 141 -15.08 -8.21 0.87
CA GLY A 141 -14.11 -7.15 1.04
C GLY A 141 -13.18 -7.04 -0.16
N ARG A 142 -12.76 -5.81 -0.49
CA ARG A 142 -12.01 -5.50 -1.72
C ARG A 142 -10.56 -5.16 -1.43
N LEU A 143 -9.65 -5.68 -2.23
CA LEU A 143 -8.22 -5.37 -2.17
C LEU A 143 -7.78 -4.71 -3.48
N VAL A 144 -7.08 -3.59 -3.38
CA VAL A 144 -6.35 -2.99 -4.51
C VAL A 144 -4.88 -2.83 -4.15
N ILE A 145 -4.01 -3.46 -4.93
CA ILE A 145 -2.56 -3.27 -4.85
C ILE A 145 -2.10 -2.55 -6.11
N THR A 146 -1.42 -1.42 -5.97
CA THR A 146 -0.72 -0.78 -7.08
C THR A 146 0.78 -0.95 -6.91
N SER A 147 1.44 -1.40 -7.96
CA SER A 147 2.86 -1.74 -8.00
C SER A 147 3.49 -1.21 -9.29
N THR A 148 4.70 -1.66 -9.59
CA THR A 148 5.38 -1.41 -10.86
C THR A 148 5.40 -2.72 -11.66
N GLU A 149 5.06 -2.67 -12.95
CA GLU A 149 5.13 -3.85 -13.81
C GLU A 149 6.56 -4.37 -13.95
N ASP A 150 6.70 -5.69 -14.11
CA ASP A 150 7.98 -6.32 -14.41
C ASP A 150 8.36 -6.17 -15.90
N SER A 151 8.87 -5.00 -16.29
CA SER A 151 9.34 -4.72 -17.67
C SER A 151 10.71 -4.05 -17.71
N ILE A 152 11.34 -4.00 -18.90
CA ILE A 152 12.74 -3.53 -19.05
C ILE A 152 12.90 -2.05 -18.63
N LEU A 153 11.92 -1.21 -18.95
CA LEU A 153 12.04 0.23 -18.76
C LEU A 153 12.06 0.64 -17.27
N PRO A 154 11.17 0.15 -16.39
CA PRO A 154 11.30 0.32 -14.95
C PRO A 154 12.63 -0.17 -14.37
N LYS A 155 13.11 -1.35 -14.81
CA LYS A 155 14.39 -1.90 -14.34
C LYS A 155 15.55 -0.95 -14.63
N LEU A 156 15.52 -0.32 -15.81
CA LEU A 156 16.52 0.67 -16.21
C LEU A 156 16.36 1.98 -15.44
N LEU A 157 15.14 2.52 -15.33
CA LEU A 157 14.87 3.80 -14.65
C LEU A 157 15.15 3.73 -13.14
N PHE A 158 14.92 2.58 -12.52
CA PHE A 158 15.08 2.38 -11.09
C PHE A 158 16.30 1.51 -10.75
N VAL A 159 17.32 1.45 -11.59
CA VAL A 159 18.48 0.54 -11.44
C VAL A 159 19.13 0.60 -10.04
N LEU A 160 19.13 1.78 -9.41
CA LEU A 160 19.68 1.97 -8.06
C LEU A 160 18.81 1.36 -6.95
N TRP A 161 17.52 1.16 -7.17
CA TRP A 161 16.55 0.59 -6.23
C TRP A 161 16.15 -0.84 -6.58
N TYR A 162 16.24 -1.21 -7.87
CA TYR A 162 15.72 -2.45 -8.42
C TYR A 162 16.29 -3.71 -7.74
N HIS A 163 17.57 -3.70 -7.33
CA HIS A 163 18.17 -4.86 -6.66
C HIS A 163 17.51 -5.24 -5.33
N SER A 164 16.73 -4.32 -4.72
CA SER A 164 15.96 -4.56 -3.50
C SER A 164 14.45 -4.70 -3.76
N MET A 165 14.03 -4.75 -5.02
CA MET A 165 12.63 -4.82 -5.43
C MET A 165 12.36 -6.14 -6.12
N HIS A 166 11.30 -6.83 -5.72
CA HIS A 166 10.73 -7.94 -6.49
C HIS A 166 9.52 -7.43 -7.27
N LEU A 167 9.72 -7.19 -8.57
CA LEU A 167 8.62 -6.87 -9.48
C LEU A 167 7.96 -8.16 -9.97
N TYR A 168 6.63 -8.18 -9.99
CA TYR A 168 5.86 -9.35 -10.38
C TYR A 168 5.22 -9.13 -11.73
N LYS A 169 5.18 -10.16 -12.55
CA LYS A 169 4.34 -10.20 -13.75
C LYS A 169 2.88 -10.30 -13.36
N ASN A 170 1.99 -9.90 -14.26
CA ASN A 170 0.55 -9.91 -14.00
C ASN A 170 0.06 -11.33 -13.65
N GLN A 171 0.56 -12.35 -14.35
CA GLN A 171 0.19 -13.75 -14.07
C GLN A 171 0.66 -14.22 -12.69
N GLU A 172 1.79 -13.72 -12.20
CA GLU A 172 2.33 -14.09 -10.88
C GLU A 172 1.49 -13.46 -9.76
N MET A 173 1.14 -12.17 -9.89
CA MET A 173 0.22 -11.51 -8.96
C MET A 173 -1.16 -12.19 -8.95
N GLU A 174 -1.70 -12.49 -10.13
CA GLU A 174 -2.98 -13.17 -10.27
C GLU A 174 -2.96 -14.55 -9.60
N TYR A 175 -1.89 -15.33 -9.85
CA TYR A 175 -1.70 -16.63 -9.24
C TYR A 175 -1.62 -16.55 -7.71
N MET A 176 -0.82 -15.62 -7.17
CA MET A 176 -0.67 -15.45 -5.72
C MET A 176 -1.99 -15.05 -5.04
N LEU A 177 -2.76 -14.13 -5.63
CA LEU A 177 -4.07 -13.71 -5.11
C LEU A 177 -5.06 -14.89 -5.09
N LYS A 178 -5.14 -15.64 -6.18
CA LYS A 178 -5.98 -16.85 -6.27
C LYS A 178 -5.54 -17.94 -5.30
N GLN A 179 -4.23 -18.15 -5.12
CA GLN A 179 -3.68 -19.12 -4.17
C GLN A 179 -4.10 -18.86 -2.72
N VAL A 180 -4.26 -17.59 -2.35
CA VAL A 180 -4.69 -17.20 -0.99
C VAL A 180 -6.20 -17.40 -0.79
N GLY A 181 -6.97 -17.41 -1.87
CA GLY A 181 -8.42 -17.64 -1.84
C GLY A 181 -9.26 -16.44 -2.31
N PHE A 182 -8.62 -15.35 -2.74
CA PHE A 182 -9.36 -14.24 -3.35
C PHE A 182 -10.07 -14.68 -4.63
N GLN A 183 -11.27 -14.15 -4.81
CA GLN A 183 -12.12 -14.25 -5.99
C GLN A 183 -12.05 -12.97 -6.82
N THR A 184 -12.65 -12.98 -8.01
CA THR A 184 -12.74 -11.83 -8.93
C THR A 184 -11.40 -11.08 -9.06
N VAL A 185 -10.37 -11.80 -9.50
CA VAL A 185 -9.01 -11.24 -9.62
C VAL A 185 -8.80 -10.61 -10.98
N GLU A 186 -8.35 -9.36 -11.01
CA GLU A 186 -7.98 -8.62 -12.21
C GLU A 186 -6.59 -7.99 -12.01
N VAL A 187 -5.67 -8.22 -12.94
CA VAL A 187 -4.34 -7.58 -12.91
C VAL A 187 -4.05 -6.93 -14.25
N THR A 188 -3.97 -5.61 -14.27
CA THR A 188 -3.80 -4.80 -15.49
C THR A 188 -2.61 -3.86 -15.38
N ASN A 189 -2.02 -3.52 -16.52
CA ASN A 189 -0.99 -2.49 -16.59
C ASN A 189 -1.63 -1.20 -17.10
N LEU A 190 -1.37 -0.13 -16.36
CA LEU A 190 -1.77 1.22 -16.66
C LEU A 190 -0.57 2.00 -17.21
N GLU A 191 -0.79 3.26 -17.58
CA GLU A 191 0.29 4.13 -18.04
C GLU A 191 1.40 4.27 -16.98
N ARG A 192 2.62 4.63 -17.44
CA ARG A 192 3.81 4.81 -16.58
C ARG A 192 4.22 3.56 -15.81
N PHE A 193 4.04 2.37 -16.41
CA PHE A 193 4.48 1.09 -15.85
C PHE A 193 3.82 0.75 -14.52
N ILE A 194 2.64 1.30 -14.25
CA ILE A 194 1.90 1.00 -13.02
C ILE A 194 1.10 -0.28 -13.26
N GLN A 195 1.37 -1.31 -12.45
CA GLN A 195 0.55 -2.50 -12.40
C GLN A 195 -0.52 -2.29 -11.32
N LEU A 196 -1.78 -2.53 -11.66
CA LEU A 196 -2.91 -2.50 -10.74
C LEU A 196 -3.46 -3.90 -10.60
N SER A 197 -3.54 -4.39 -9.36
CA SER A 197 -4.17 -5.66 -9.00
C SER A 197 -5.41 -5.39 -8.18
N TYR A 198 -6.53 -5.98 -8.57
CA TYR A 198 -7.80 -5.97 -7.86
C TYR A 198 -8.19 -7.40 -7.48
N ALA A 199 -8.78 -7.57 -6.29
CA ALA A 199 -9.29 -8.85 -5.82
C ALA A 199 -10.42 -8.66 -4.80
N GLU A 200 -11.33 -9.62 -4.73
CA GLU A 200 -12.43 -9.67 -3.75
C GLU A 200 -12.31 -10.91 -2.86
N LYS A 201 -12.64 -10.79 -1.58
CA LYS A 201 -12.68 -11.93 -0.65
C LYS A 201 -13.99 -12.70 -0.75
#